data_AF-A0A920PI55-F1
#
_entry.id   AF-A0A920PI55-F1
#
_cell.length_a   1.000
_cell.length_b   1.000
_cell.length_c   1.000
_cell.angle_alpha   90.00
_cell.angle_beta   90.00
_cell.angle_gamma   90.00
#
_symmetry.space_group_name_H-M   'P 1'
#
loop_
_entity.id
_entity.type
_entity.pdbx_description
1 polymer ?
#
loop_
_entity_poly.entity_id
_entity_poly.type
_entity_poly.pdbx_seq_one_letter_code
_entity_poly.pdbx_strand_id
1 'polypeptide(L)' 'MLGPSGCGKTTTLRMIGGLDDVTSGQIYLTGKNVTDLPPSERDTAMMFQSFALFPHRSVFQNVEFSLKMRGFSG' A
#
# COMPACT_ATOMS: atom_id res chain seq x y z
N MET A 1 13.31 -1.58 -2.00
CA MET A 1 13.90 -2.89 -2.34
C MET A 1 14.51 -2.82 -3.72
N LEU A 2 15.81 -3.10 -3.86
CA LEU A 2 16.52 -3.19 -5.15
C LEU A 2 16.86 -4.66 -5.43
N GLY A 3 16.69 -5.12 -6.66
CA GLY A 3 17.01 -6.49 -7.08
C GLY A 3 16.45 -6.83 -8.47
N PRO A 4 16.98 -7.86 -9.17
CA PRO A 4 16.59 -8.23 -10.54
C PRO A 4 15.11 -8.61 -10.66
N SER A 5 14.56 -8.58 -11.87
CA SER A 5 13.18 -9.06 -12.13
C SER A 5 13.00 -10.50 -11.63
N GLY A 6 11.90 -10.77 -10.92
CA GLY A 6 11.63 -12.09 -10.34
C GLY A 6 12.18 -12.32 -8.93
N CYS A 7 12.98 -11.42 -8.34
CA CYS A 7 13.53 -11.63 -6.99
C CYS A 7 12.53 -11.42 -5.82
N GLY A 8 11.21 -11.44 -6.08
CA GLY A 8 10.18 -11.41 -5.04
C GLY A 8 9.80 -10.04 -4.47
N LYS A 9 10.36 -8.92 -4.95
CA LYS A 9 10.07 -7.55 -4.42
C LYS A 9 8.57 -7.23 -4.32
N THR A 10 7.84 -7.49 -5.41
CA THR A 10 6.40 -7.22 -5.49
C THR A 10 5.63 -8.15 -4.55
N THR A 11 5.99 -9.43 -4.52
CA THR A 11 5.42 -10.42 -3.60
C THR A 11 5.63 -10.00 -2.14
N THR A 12 6.84 -9.55 -1.78
CA THR A 12 7.12 -9.07 -0.41
C THR A 12 6.32 -7.82 -0.06
N LEU A 13 6.23 -6.84 -0.98
CA LEU A 13 5.42 -5.64 -0.75
C LEU A 13 3.93 -5.96 -0.58
N ARG A 14 3.41 -6.93 -1.34
CA ARG A 14 2.03 -7.40 -1.23
C ARG A 14 1.78 -8.09 0.10
N MET A 15 2.69 -8.96 0.56
CA MET A 15 2.59 -9.57 1.89
C MET A 15 2.64 -8.53 3.02
N ILE A 16 3.50 -7.51 2.92
CA ILE A 16 3.55 -6.41 3.91
C ILE A 16 2.21 -5.67 3.95
N GLY A 17 1.63 -5.34 2.78
CA GLY A 17 0.34 -4.69 2.66
C GLY A 17 -0.87 -5.57 2.96
N GLY A 18 -0.69 -6.86 3.25
CA GLY A 18 -1.78 -7.81 3.49
C GLY A 18 -2.55 -8.23 2.24
N LEU A 19 -1.99 -8.02 1.04
CA LEU A 19 -2.61 -8.37 -0.24
C LEU A 19 -2.33 -9.81 -0.67
N ASP A 20 -1.32 -10.45 -0.07
CA ASP A 20 -0.98 -11.87 -0.23
C ASP A 20 -0.69 -12.47 1.17
N ASP A 21 -0.99 -13.75 1.36
CA ASP A 21 -0.76 -14.46 2.63
C ASP A 21 0.72 -14.79 2.88
N VAL A 22 1.09 -14.83 4.17
CA VAL A 22 2.43 -15.20 4.62
C VAL A 22 2.47 -16.69 4.93
N THR A 23 3.22 -17.48 4.16
CA THR A 23 3.36 -18.93 4.41
C THR A 23 4.03 -19.23 5.76
N SER A 24 5.00 -18.41 6.17
CA SER A 24 5.73 -18.59 7.43
C SER A 24 6.44 -17.30 7.87
N GLY A 25 6.68 -17.16 9.17
CA GLY A 25 7.31 -15.97 9.75
C GLY A 25 6.27 -14.96 10.25
N GLN A 26 6.73 -13.78 10.63
CA GLN A 26 5.87 -12.73 11.19
C GLN A 26 6.22 -11.36 10.62
N ILE A 27 5.20 -10.54 10.37
CA ILE A 27 5.34 -9.16 9.94
C ILE A 27 4.99 -8.25 11.11
N TYR A 28 5.95 -7.40 11.51
CA TYR A 28 5.76 -6.40 12.55
C TYR A 28 5.80 -5.00 11.95
N LEU A 29 4.77 -4.20 12.24
CA LEU A 29 4.70 -2.78 11.89
C LEU A 29 4.54 -1.97 13.17
N THR A 30 5.46 -1.04 13.41
CA THR A 30 5.47 -0.22 14.65
C THR A 30 5.38 -1.08 15.92
N GLY A 31 6.07 -2.23 15.93
CA GLY A 31 6.06 -3.18 17.05
C GLY A 31 4.80 -4.05 17.19
N LYS A 32 3.76 -3.84 16.38
CA LYS A 32 2.55 -4.67 16.34
C LYS A 32 2.71 -5.80 15.33
N ASN A 33 2.41 -7.04 15.72
CA ASN A 33 2.28 -8.14 14.77
C ASN A 33 1.03 -7.92 13.91
N VAL A 34 1.21 -7.83 12.59
CA VAL A 34 0.14 -7.60 11.62
C VAL A 34 -0.06 -8.76 10.64
N THR A 35 0.63 -9.89 10.86
CA THR A 35 0.72 -11.01 9.91
C THR A 35 -0.64 -11.47 9.39
N ASP A 36 -1.65 -11.51 10.26
CA ASP A 36 -2.99 -12.01 9.95
C ASP A 36 -4.05 -10.89 9.84
N LEU A 37 -3.63 -9.62 9.95
CA LEU A 37 -4.57 -8.50 9.83
C LEU A 37 -4.94 -8.27 8.36
N PRO A 38 -6.20 -7.91 8.05
CA PRO A 38 -6.57 -7.47 6.71
C PRO A 38 -5.88 -6.13 6.36
N PRO A 39 -5.66 -5.81 5.07
CA PRO A 39 -4.99 -4.59 4.63
C PRO A 39 -5.48 -3.30 5.30
N SER A 40 -6.79 -3.18 5.50
CA SER A 40 -7.43 -2.00 6.11
C SER A 40 -7.01 -1.75 7.56
N GLU A 41 -6.49 -2.75 8.26
CA GLU A 41 -6.11 -2.68 9.68
C GLU A 41 -4.59 -2.65 9.90
N ARG A 42 -3.79 -2.67 8.82
CA ARG A 42 -2.32 -2.70 8.88
C ARG A 42 -1.65 -1.33 9.01
N ASP A 43 -2.41 -0.27 9.24
CA ASP A 43 -1.97 1.13 9.40
C ASP A 43 -0.83 1.53 8.44
N THR A 44 -0.89 1.02 7.21
CA THR A 44 0.10 1.23 6.15
C THR A 44 -0.55 1.93 5.00
N ALA A 45 -0.05 3.12 4.67
CA ALA A 45 -0.39 3.78 3.42
C ALA A 45 0.36 3.07 2.27
N MET A 46 -0.16 1.93 1.81
CA MET A 46 0.43 1.23 0.67
C MET A 46 0.22 2.05 -0.62
N MET A 47 1.30 2.68 -1.10
CA MET A 47 1.36 3.28 -2.44
C MET A 47 1.59 2.16 -3.47
N PHE A 48 0.61 1.92 -4.34
CA PHE A 48 0.77 0.98 -5.44
C PHE A 48 1.78 1.50 -6.46
N GLN A 49 2.60 0.59 -6.99
CA GLN A 49 3.66 0.92 -7.95
C GLN A 49 3.12 1.44 -9.30
N SER A 50 1.83 1.20 -9.58
CA SER A 50 1.09 1.92 -10.62
C SER A 50 0.38 3.11 -9.98
N PHE A 51 0.80 4.31 -10.39
CA PHE A 51 0.08 5.54 -10.15
C PHE A 51 -1.37 5.39 -10.63
N ALA A 52 -2.33 5.31 -9.72
CA ALA A 52 -3.76 5.40 -10.03
C ALA A 52 -4.13 6.86 -10.36
N LEU A 53 -3.42 7.45 -11.33
CA LEU A 53 -3.76 8.76 -11.85
C LEU A 53 -5.02 8.64 -12.69
N PHE A 54 -5.99 9.52 -12.44
CA PHE A 54 -7.14 9.69 -13.32
C PHE A 54 -6.65 10.48 -14.55
N PRO A 55 -6.58 9.85 -15.73
CA PRO A 55 -5.94 10.46 -16.91
C PRO A 55 -6.71 11.68 -17.45
N HIS A 56 -7.96 11.83 -17.03
CA HIS A 56 -8.86 12.93 -17.38
C HIS A 56 -8.92 14.04 -16.31
N ARG A 57 -8.01 14.01 -15.30
CA ARG A 57 -7.94 14.99 -14.23
C ARG A 57 -6.62 15.76 -14.25
N SER A 58 -6.65 17.04 -13.90
CA SER A 58 -5.44 17.84 -13.74
C SER A 58 -4.56 17.31 -12.59
N VAL A 59 -3.29 17.74 -12.53
CA VAL A 59 -2.38 17.38 -11.44
C VAL A 59 -2.98 17.73 -10.08
N PHE A 60 -3.60 18.91 -9.95
CA PHE A 60 -4.27 19.36 -8.74
C PHE A 60 -5.43 18.42 -8.35
N GLN A 61 -6.26 18.03 -9.32
CA GLN A 61 -7.40 17.15 -9.09
C GLN A 61 -7.00 15.72 -8.71
N ASN A 62 -5.85 15.24 -9.17
CA ASN A 62 -5.32 13.93 -8.76
C ASN A 62 -4.84 13.93 -7.30
N VAL A 63 -4.24 15.03 -6.83
CA VAL A 63 -3.79 15.19 -5.44
C VAL A 63 -4.99 15.44 -4.50
N GLU A 64 -5.92 16.29 -4.91
CA GLU A 64 -7.12 16.64 -4.13
C GLU A 64 -8.03 15.42 -3.88
N PHE A 65 -8.13 14.50 -4.83
CA PHE A 65 -8.96 13.31 -4.68
C PHE A 65 -8.62 12.48 -3.42
N SER A 66 -7.33 12.33 -3.13
CA SER A 66 -6.86 11.61 -1.94
C SER A 66 -7.18 12.35 -0.64
N LEU A 67 -7.23 13.69 -0.67
CA LEU A 67 -7.56 14.54 0.48
C LEU A 67 -9.08 14.55 0.75
N LYS A 68 -9.90 14.62 -0.31
CA LYS A 68 -11.37 14.51 -0.20
C LYS A 68 -11.80 13.14 0.35
N MET A 69 -11.16 12.04 -0.08
CA MET A 69 -11.43 10.72 0.48
C MET A 69 -11.05 10.61 1.97
N ARG A 70 -10.15 11.45 2.46
CA ARG A 70 -9.78 11.56 3.88
C ARG A 70 -10.67 12.54 4.67
N GLY A 71 -11.73 13.08 4.07
CA GLY A 71 -12.69 13.95 4.73
C GLY A 71 -12.26 15.42 4.84
N PHE A 72 -11.14 15.82 4.21
CA PHE A 72 -10.76 17.22 4.15
C PHE A 72 -11.55 17.92 3.04
N SER A 73 -12.50 18.76 3.46
CA SER A 73 -13.19 19.72 2.60
C SER A 73 -12.62 21.10 2.92
N GLY A 74 -11.88 21.68 1.98
CA GLY A 74 -11.49 23.10 1.98
C GLY A 74 -12.34 23.84 0.97
#